data_AF-A0A2V8HT79-F1
#
_entry.id   AF-A0A2V8HT79-F1
#
_cell.length_a   1.000
_cell.length_b   1.000
_cell.length_c   1.000
_cell.angle_alpha   90.00
_cell.angle_beta   90.00
_cell.angle_gamma   90.00
#
_symmetry.space_group_name_H-M   'P 1'
#
loop_
_entity.id
_entity.type
_entity.pdbx_description
1 polymer ?
#
loop_
_entity_poly.entity_id
_entity_poly.type
_entity_poly.pdbx_seq_one_letter_code
_entity_poly.pdbx_strand_id
1 'polypeptide(L)'
;MSIRDGISTMQLLNQLISDLRTLLRQELALARAEIREEVAQLVIALALFAVAAGTLAIAGLWVLIAVTRGLASIFGWPLAAVYAGVGGALGIIGLVLLAVVWHQVRTIRMLPRTRETLTEHVHWATHRLDQGA
;
A
#
# COMPACT_ATOMS: atom_id res chain seq x y z
N MET A 1 -35.63 -45.79 -37.82
CA MET A 1 -34.36 -45.48 -37.13
C MET A 1 -34.16 -43.97 -37.26
N SER A 2 -34.67 -43.23 -36.26
CA SER A 2 -34.73 -41.76 -36.30
C SER A 2 -33.34 -41.20 -36.03
N ILE A 3 -32.82 -40.43 -36.98
CA ILE A 3 -31.58 -39.68 -36.87
C ILE A 3 -31.80 -38.59 -35.82
N ARG A 4 -31.56 -38.94 -34.56
CA ARG A 4 -31.11 -37.96 -33.58
C ARG A 4 -29.62 -37.70 -33.82
N ASP A 5 -29.16 -36.59 -33.28
CA ASP A 5 -27.74 -36.25 -33.06
C ASP A 5 -27.11 -35.27 -34.06
N GLY A 6 -27.93 -34.37 -34.60
CA GLY A 6 -27.47 -33.08 -35.14
C GLY A 6 -27.27 -32.05 -34.02
N ILE A 7 -26.39 -32.33 -33.04
CA ILE A 7 -25.92 -31.25 -32.17
C ILE A 7 -25.01 -30.39 -33.05
N SER A 8 -25.56 -29.28 -33.54
CA SER A 8 -24.87 -28.42 -34.50
C SER A 8 -23.57 -27.88 -33.90
N THR A 9 -22.52 -27.78 -34.71
CA THR A 9 -21.24 -27.15 -34.35
C THR A 9 -21.42 -25.71 -33.85
N MET A 10 -22.45 -25.00 -34.34
CA MET A 10 -22.87 -23.71 -33.80
C MET A 10 -23.33 -23.79 -32.34
N GLN A 11 -24.06 -24.83 -31.97
CA GLN A 11 -24.56 -25.01 -30.60
C GLN A 11 -23.42 -25.31 -29.61
N LEU A 12 -22.42 -26.09 -30.04
CA LEU A 12 -21.21 -26.36 -29.25
C LEU A 12 -20.35 -25.10 -29.07
N LEU A 13 -20.18 -24.30 -30.13
CA LEU A 13 -19.45 -23.03 -30.04
C LEU A 13 -20.16 -22.05 -29.09
N ASN A 14 -21.48 -21.97 -29.18
CA ASN A 14 -22.28 -21.11 -28.32
C ASN A 14 -22.20 -21.55 -26.85
N GLN A 15 -22.12 -22.85 -26.60
CA GLN A 15 -21.92 -23.43 -25.28
C GLN A 15 -20.51 -23.13 -24.74
N LEU A 16 -19.46 -23.28 -25.56
CA LEU A 16 -18.08 -22.94 -25.19
C LEU A 16 -17.92 -21.44 -24.84
N ILE A 17 -18.51 -20.55 -25.64
CA ILE A 17 -18.50 -19.10 -25.35
C ILE A 17 -19.23 -18.80 -24.04
N SER A 18 -20.35 -19.47 -23.79
CA SER A 18 -21.09 -19.36 -22.53
C SER A 18 -20.25 -19.84 -21.33
N ASP A 19 -19.53 -20.94 -21.48
CA ASP A 19 -18.70 -21.52 -20.41
C ASP A 19 -17.48 -20.65 -20.12
N LEU A 20 -16.80 -20.12 -21.15
CA LEU A 20 -15.72 -19.15 -20.99
C LEU A 20 -16.19 -17.87 -20.29
N ARG A 21 -17.37 -17.35 -20.65
CA ARG A 21 -17.97 -16.19 -19.98
C ARG A 21 -18.24 -16.48 -18.49
N THR A 22 -18.59 -17.72 -18.16
CA THR A 22 -18.84 -18.16 -16.80
C THR A 22 -17.53 -18.26 -16.01
N LEU A 23 -16.48 -18.86 -16.57
CA LEU A 23 -15.15 -18.93 -15.95
C LEU A 23 -14.54 -17.55 -15.74
N LEU A 24 -14.59 -16.65 -16.74
CA LEU A 24 -14.07 -15.29 -16.60
C LEU A 24 -14.79 -14.50 -15.50
N ARG A 25 -16.11 -14.67 -15.37
CA ARG A 25 -16.87 -14.06 -14.27
C ARG A 25 -16.45 -14.62 -12.91
N GLN A 26 -16.14 -15.91 -12.84
CA GLN A 26 -15.67 -16.56 -11.62
C GLN A 26 -14.26 -16.12 -11.24
N GLU A 27 -13.31 -16.10 -12.17
CA GLU A 27 -11.95 -15.61 -11.93
C GLU A 27 -11.96 -14.13 -11.53
N LEU A 28 -12.78 -13.29 -12.16
CA LEU A 28 -12.96 -11.90 -11.75
C LEU A 28 -13.59 -11.78 -10.36
N ALA A 29 -14.56 -12.62 -10.03
CA ALA A 29 -15.17 -12.63 -8.71
C ALA A 29 -14.16 -13.08 -7.64
N LEU A 30 -13.34 -14.09 -7.94
CA LEU A 30 -12.29 -14.61 -7.07
C LEU A 30 -11.18 -13.58 -6.88
N ALA A 31 -10.62 -13.03 -7.96
CA ALA A 31 -9.59 -12.00 -7.90
C ALA A 31 -10.07 -10.75 -7.13
N ARG A 32 -11.32 -10.34 -7.31
CA ARG A 32 -11.91 -9.26 -6.50
C ARG A 32 -12.02 -9.63 -5.03
N ALA A 33 -12.39 -10.87 -4.72
CA ALA A 33 -12.47 -11.34 -3.34
C ALA A 33 -11.10 -11.40 -2.68
N GLU A 34 -10.09 -11.90 -3.37
CA GLU A 34 -8.71 -12.01 -2.88
C GLU A 34 -8.07 -10.63 -2.68
N ILE A 35 -8.19 -9.72 -3.64
CA ILE A 35 -7.74 -8.32 -3.47
C ILE A 35 -8.45 -7.67 -2.28
N ARG A 36 -9.76 -7.89 -2.11
CA ARG A 36 -10.50 -7.33 -0.97
C ARG A 36 -9.97 -7.87 0.36
N GLU A 37 -9.65 -9.16 0.42
CA GLU A 37 -9.13 -9.81 1.61
C GLU A 37 -7.72 -9.30 1.96
N GLU A 38 -6.82 -9.24 0.98
CA GLU A 38 -5.47 -8.69 1.15
C GLU A 38 -5.51 -7.23 1.61
N VAL A 39 -6.34 -6.40 0.96
CA VAL A 39 -6.53 -5.00 1.34
C VAL A 39 -7.12 -4.89 2.75
N ALA A 40 -8.08 -5.72 3.12
CA ALA A 40 -8.66 -5.71 4.46
C ALA A 40 -7.62 -6.06 5.52
N GLN A 41 -6.77 -7.06 5.29
CA GLN A 41 -5.68 -7.43 6.20
C GLN A 41 -4.65 -6.31 6.33
N LEU A 42 -4.26 -5.67 5.22
CA LEU A 42 -3.37 -4.51 5.21
C LEU A 42 -3.97 -3.34 6.00
N VAL A 43 -5.26 -3.05 5.83
CA VAL A 43 -5.96 -1.99 6.56
C VAL A 43 -5.98 -2.27 8.05
N ILE A 44 -6.28 -3.51 8.46
CA ILE A 44 -6.28 -3.91 9.87
C ILE A 44 -4.87 -3.78 10.46
N ALA A 45 -3.84 -4.25 9.74
CA ALA A 45 -2.46 -4.14 10.20
C ALA A 45 -2.02 -2.67 10.36
N LEU A 46 -2.35 -1.81 9.40
CA LEU A 46 -2.08 -0.38 9.47
C LEU A 46 -2.84 0.30 10.62
N ALA A 47 -4.10 -0.08 10.85
CA ALA A 47 -4.90 0.45 11.95
C ALA A 47 -4.29 0.07 13.31
N LEU A 48 -3.93 -1.20 13.50
CA LEU A 48 -3.25 -1.67 14.73
C LEU A 48 -1.91 -0.97 14.93
N PHE A 49 -1.11 -0.84 13.86
CA PHE A 49 0.16 -0.13 13.92
C PHE A 49 -0.02 1.34 14.30
N ALA A 50 -1.01 2.03 13.72
CA ALA A 50 -1.31 3.42 14.04
C ALA A 50 -1.71 3.59 15.52
N VAL A 51 -2.55 2.69 16.05
CA VAL A 51 -2.95 2.70 17.47
C VAL A 51 -1.75 2.42 18.39
N ALA A 52 -0.92 1.42 18.07
CA ALA A 52 0.26 1.09 18.85
C ALA A 52 1.28 2.24 18.85
N ALA A 53 1.60 2.78 17.66
CA ALA A 53 2.50 3.90 17.50
C ALA A 53 1.97 5.16 18.23
N GLY A 54 0.68 5.45 18.10
CA GLY A 54 0.03 6.56 18.81
C GLY A 54 0.09 6.41 20.33
N THR A 55 -0.19 5.21 20.83
CA THR A 55 -0.12 4.91 22.27
C THR A 55 1.30 5.07 22.82
N LEU A 56 2.30 4.53 22.09
CA LEU A 56 3.71 4.68 22.47
C LEU A 56 4.18 6.15 22.39
N ALA A 57 3.72 6.92 21.40
CA ALA A 57 4.03 8.34 21.30
C ALA A 57 3.47 9.12 22.51
N ILE A 58 2.23 8.84 22.92
CA ILE A 58 1.62 9.46 24.10
C ILE A 58 2.38 9.05 25.38
N ALA A 59 2.67 7.76 25.56
CA ALA A 59 3.43 7.29 26.72
C ALA A 59 4.83 7.93 26.79
N GLY A 60 5.53 8.00 25.64
CA GLY A 60 6.82 8.68 25.52
C GLY A 60 6.74 10.15 25.88
N LEU A 61 5.67 10.86 25.49
CA LEU A 61 5.45 12.26 25.86
C LEU A 61 5.29 12.42 27.38
N TRP A 62 4.53 11.55 28.04
CA TRP A 62 4.38 11.55 29.50
C TRP A 62 5.71 11.30 30.21
N VAL A 63 6.49 10.32 29.74
CA VAL A 63 7.84 10.05 30.26
C VAL A 63 8.74 11.27 30.07
N LEU A 64 8.70 11.91 28.90
CA LEU A 64 9.51 13.10 28.62
C LEU A 64 9.19 14.24 29.59
N ILE A 65 7.90 14.49 29.86
CA ILE A 65 7.46 15.50 30.84
C ILE A 65 7.92 15.13 32.26
N ALA A 66 7.83 13.85 32.64
CA ALA A 66 8.28 13.39 33.95
C ALA A 66 9.80 13.58 34.11
N VAL A 67 10.58 13.22 33.09
CA VAL A 67 12.04 13.39 33.07
C VAL A 67 12.42 14.87 33.15
N THR A 68 11.82 15.75 32.35
CA THR A 68 12.17 17.19 32.39
C THR A 68 11.82 17.82 33.74
N ARG A 69 10.70 17.43 34.35
CA ARG A 69 10.35 17.88 35.70
C ARG A 69 11.30 17.34 36.77
N GLY A 70 11.66 16.06 36.70
CA GLY A 70 12.63 15.45 37.61
C GLY A 70 14.01 16.09 37.49
N LEU A 71 14.46 16.40 36.27
CA LEU A 71 15.72 17.08 36.02
C LEU A 71 15.70 18.50 36.59
N ALA A 72 14.62 19.25 36.37
CA ALA A 72 14.46 20.59 36.93
C ALA A 72 14.50 20.56 38.47
N SER A 73 13.89 19.57 39.12
CA SER A 73 13.89 19.46 40.58
C SER A 73 15.24 19.06 41.16
N ILE A 74 16.01 18.18 40.48
CA ILE A 74 17.34 17.75 40.94
C ILE A 74 18.36 18.88 40.84
N PHE A 75 18.38 19.59 39.71
CA PHE A 75 19.38 20.64 39.44
C PHE A 75 18.95 22.04 39.91
N GLY A 76 17.71 22.19 40.40
CA GLY A 76 17.15 23.49 40.80
C GLY A 76 17.01 24.47 39.63
N TRP A 77 16.98 23.97 38.39
CA TRP A 77 16.91 24.80 37.20
C TRP A 77 15.49 25.27 36.92
N PRO A 78 15.32 26.46 36.32
CA PRO A 78 14.01 26.89 35.83
C PRO A 78 13.48 25.87 34.83
N LEU A 79 12.21 25.45 34.97
CA LEU A 79 11.59 24.50 34.05
C LEU A 79 11.73 24.94 32.60
N ALA A 80 11.62 26.25 32.32
CA ALA A 80 11.77 26.82 30.99
C ALA A 80 13.12 26.47 30.34
N ALA A 81 14.23 26.48 31.09
CA ALA A 81 15.55 26.16 30.56
C ALA A 81 15.68 24.67 30.20
N VAL A 82 15.14 23.79 31.05
CA VAL A 82 15.15 22.33 30.82
C VAL A 82 14.26 21.96 29.64
N TYR A 83 13.05 22.53 29.56
CA TYR A 83 12.15 22.32 28.42
C TYR A 83 12.73 22.85 27.12
N ALA A 84 13.38 24.03 27.13
CA ALA A 84 14.02 24.58 25.94
C ALA A 84 15.18 23.70 25.45
N GLY A 85 16.02 23.19 26.36
CA GLY A 85 17.13 22.31 26.01
C GLY A 85 16.66 20.96 25.46
N VAL A 86 15.82 20.25 26.22
CA VAL A 86 15.33 18.92 25.85
C VAL A 86 14.40 18.99 24.64
N GLY A 87 13.46 19.95 24.64
CA GLY A 87 12.55 20.18 23.52
C GLY A 87 13.27 20.64 22.26
N GLY A 88 14.29 21.48 22.38
CA GLY A 88 15.13 21.91 21.27
C GLY A 88 15.89 20.74 20.64
N ALA A 89 16.51 19.88 21.45
CA ALA A 89 17.22 18.70 20.96
C ALA A 89 16.27 17.72 20.24
N LEU A 90 15.11 17.41 20.85
CA LEU A 90 14.10 16.58 20.20
C LEU A 90 13.54 17.23 18.93
N GLY A 91 13.37 18.55 18.92
CA GLY A 91 12.90 19.31 17.77
C GLY A 91 13.84 19.18 16.58
N ILE A 92 15.16 19.28 16.81
CA ILE A 92 16.18 19.08 15.77
C ILE A 92 16.12 17.64 15.24
N ILE A 93 16.07 16.64 16.13
CA ILE A 93 15.96 15.23 15.74
C ILE A 93 14.70 15.01 14.90
N GLY A 94 13.56 15.54 15.33
CA GLY A 94 12.30 15.45 14.61
C GLY A 94 12.36 16.10 13.22
N LEU A 95 13.02 17.26 13.11
CA LEU A 95 13.20 17.96 11.84
C LEU A 95 14.08 17.15 10.87
N VAL A 96 15.16 16.54 11.37
CA VAL A 96 16.03 15.66 10.56
C VAL A 96 15.27 14.42 10.10
N LEU A 97 14.54 13.75 10.99
CA LEU A 97 13.72 12.58 10.64
C LEU A 97 12.66 12.94 9.59
N LEU A 98 11.98 14.08 9.75
CA LEU A 98 11.00 14.56 8.78
C LEU A 98 11.65 14.83 7.43
N ALA A 99 12.85 15.44 7.40
CA ALA A 99 13.59 15.68 6.17
C ALA A 99 13.99 14.37 5.46
N VAL A 100 14.42 13.35 6.21
CA VAL A 100 14.76 12.02 5.68
C VAL A 100 13.52 11.35 5.06
N VAL A 101 12.40 11.34 5.79
CA VAL A 101 11.13 10.78 5.29
C VAL A 101 10.68 11.52 4.03
N TRP A 102 10.73 12.85 4.05
CA TRP A 102 10.34 13.68 2.92
C TRP A 102 11.20 13.42 1.67
N HIS A 103 12.50 13.25 1.86
CA HIS A 103 13.42 12.88 0.78
C HIS A 103 13.07 11.50 0.22
N GLN A 104 12.85 10.49 1.08
CA GLN A 104 12.53 9.13 0.65
C GLN A 104 11.21 9.06 -0.13
N VAL A 105 10.16 9.77 0.32
CA VAL A 105 8.86 9.84 -0.37
C VAL A 105 9.01 10.49 -1.76
N ARG A 106 9.84 11.53 -1.88
CA ARG A 106 10.15 12.14 -3.18
C ARG A 106 10.89 11.19 -4.11
N THR A 107 11.82 10.40 -3.59
CA THR A 107 12.55 9.39 -4.39
C THR A 107 11.64 8.26 -4.87
N ILE A 108 10.68 7.82 -4.06
CA ILE A 108 9.72 6.76 -4.46
C ILE A 108 8.76 7.26 -5.55
N ARG A 109 8.38 8.55 -5.54
CA ARG A 109 7.63 9.19 -6.64
C ARG A 109 8.45 9.31 -7.95
N MET A 110 9.75 9.08 -7.90
CA MET A 110 10.72 9.18 -9.00
C MET A 110 11.31 7.80 -9.35
N LEU A 111 10.50 6.75 -9.45
CA LEU A 111 10.89 5.51 -10.14
C LEU A 111 10.36 5.52 -11.58
N PRO A 112 11.06 6.16 -12.53
CA PRO A 112 10.70 6.18 -13.95
C PRO A 112 10.85 4.80 -14.64
N ARG A 113 11.47 3.81 -13.99
CA ARG A 113 11.69 2.47 -14.58
C ARG A 113 10.43 1.65 -14.83
N THR A 114 9.32 1.93 -14.16
CA THR A 114 8.04 1.24 -14.42
C THR A 114 7.31 1.81 -15.63
N ARG A 115 7.71 2.99 -16.14
CA ARG A 115 7.15 3.49 -17.40
C ARG A 115 7.78 2.80 -18.61
N GLU A 116 9.08 2.52 -18.59
CA GLU A 116 9.75 1.85 -19.72
C GLU A 116 9.21 0.44 -19.97
N THR A 117 9.01 -0.36 -18.92
CA THR A 117 8.48 -1.72 -19.05
C THR A 117 7.01 -1.77 -19.46
N LEU A 118 6.19 -0.77 -19.07
CA LEU A 118 4.81 -0.65 -19.57
C LEU A 118 4.77 -0.17 -21.02
N THR A 119 5.72 0.65 -21.46
CA THR A 119 5.78 1.15 -22.86
C THR A 119 6.30 0.08 -23.81
N GLU A 120 7.27 -0.72 -23.37
CA GLU A 120 7.78 -1.88 -24.12
C GLU A 120 6.69 -2.93 -24.35
N HIS A 121 5.76 -3.08 -23.39
CA HIS A 121 4.69 -4.05 -23.53
C HIS A 121 3.60 -3.71 -24.54
N VAL A 122 3.38 -2.42 -24.81
CA VAL A 122 2.42 -1.98 -25.82
C VAL A 122 2.99 -2.16 -27.23
N HIS A 123 4.31 -2.04 -27.38
CA HIS A 123 4.97 -2.14 -28.68
C HIS A 123 4.94 -3.57 -29.27
N TRP A 124 5.08 -4.62 -28.44
CA TRP A 124 4.96 -6.00 -28.94
C TRP A 124 3.52 -6.39 -29.25
N ALA A 125 2.53 -5.79 -28.58
CA ALA A 125 1.12 -6.08 -28.79
C ALA A 125 0.61 -5.50 -30.13
N THR A 126 1.11 -4.33 -30.53
CA THR A 126 0.77 -3.72 -31.83
C THR A 126 1.46 -4.43 -32.99
N HIS A 127 2.70 -4.92 -32.82
CA HIS A 127 3.42 -5.65 -33.87
C HIS A 127 2.76 -6.97 -34.29
N ARG A 128 2.02 -7.64 -33.39
CA ARG A 128 1.29 -8.87 -33.74
C ARG A 128 0.02 -8.65 -34.55
N LEU A 129 -0.57 -7.45 -34.50
CA LEU A 129 -1.77 -7.14 -35.26
C LEU A 129 -1.45 -6.83 -36.73
N ASP A 130 -0.21 -6.42 -37.03
CA ASP A 130 0.26 -6.09 -38.38
C ASP A 130 0.78 -7.31 -39.16
N GLN A 131 1.20 -8.38 -38.47
CA GLN A 131 1.73 -9.60 -39.10
C GLN A 131 0.67 -10.68 -39.36
N GLY A 132 -0.58 -10.46 -38.96
CA GLY A 132 -1.68 -11.43 -39.07
C GLY A 132 -2.86 -10.98 -39.93
N ALA A 133 -2.76 -9.84 -40.63
CA ALA A 133 -3.72 -9.34 -41.61
C ALA A 133 -3.16 -9.47 -43.03
#